data_AF-A0A660S3T3-F1
#
_entry.id   AF-A0A660S3T3-F1
#
_cell.length_a   1.000
_cell.length_b   1.000
_cell.length_c   1.000
_cell.angle_alpha   90.00
_cell.angle_beta   90.00
_cell.angle_gamma   90.00
#
_symmetry.space_group_name_H-M   'P 1'
#
loop_
_entity.id
_entity.type
_entity.pdbx_description
1 polymer ?
#
loop_
_entity_poly.entity_id
_entity_poly.type
_entity_poly.pdbx_seq_one_letter_code
_entity_poly.pdbx_strand_id
1 'polypeptide(L)'
;MLVTVRRSWFELVLAIVGIIIGYIFVFDQKEFIAMLGRKVGLCGLLTFVWYAIRRARIGMINWNEKGEWRKIYALVLLIAYAIVIALG
;
A
#
# COMPACT_ATOMS: atom_id res chain seq x y z
N MET A 1 24.17 -10.09 7.64
CA MET A 1 23.11 -9.05 7.55
C MET A 1 23.48 -7.89 6.61
N LEU A 2 24.72 -7.38 6.63
CA LEU A 2 25.16 -6.27 5.75
C LEU A 2 25.10 -6.58 4.23
N VAL A 3 25.38 -7.83 3.84
CA VAL A 3 25.37 -8.24 2.42
C VAL A 3 23.95 -8.25 1.83
N THR A 4 22.94 -8.59 2.64
CA THR A 4 21.53 -8.60 2.25
C THR A 4 21.02 -7.19 1.98
N VAL A 5 21.39 -6.22 2.83
CA VAL A 5 21.03 -4.79 2.66
C VAL A 5 21.63 -4.20 1.39
N ARG A 6 22.88 -4.55 1.06
CA ARG A 6 23.56 -4.07 -0.15
C ARG A 6 22.95 -4.64 -1.43
N ARG A 7 22.46 -5.89 -1.39
CA ARG A 7 21.77 -6.53 -2.53
C ARG A 7 20.37 -5.93 -2.75
N SER A 8 19.61 -5.69 -1.68
CA SER A 8 18.29 -5.07 -1.76
C SER A 8 18.32 -3.65 -2.32
N TRP A 9 19.42 -2.90 -2.16
CA TRP A 9 19.53 -1.55 -2.71
C TRP A 9 19.54 -1.53 -4.23
N PHE A 10 20.19 -2.51 -4.87
CA PHE A 10 20.23 -2.63 -6.32
C PHE A 10 18.86 -3.01 -6.90
N GLU A 11 18.16 -3.92 -6.23
CA GLU A 11 16.78 -4.30 -6.56
C GLU A 11 15.81 -3.11 -6.41
N LEU A 12 16.00 -2.30 -5.37
CA LEU A 12 15.21 -1.11 -5.11
C LEU A 12 15.46 -0.03 -6.17
N VAL A 13 16.72 0.19 -6.56
CA VAL A 13 17.08 1.12 -7.65
C VAL A 13 16.51 0.65 -8.98
N LEU A 14 16.61 -0.65 -9.31
CA LEU A 14 16.01 -1.22 -10.52
C LEU A 14 14.49 -1.08 -10.53
N ALA A 15 13.83 -1.29 -9.40
CA ALA A 15 12.39 -1.10 -9.26
C ALA A 15 12.00 0.38 -9.50
N ILE A 16 12.72 1.32 -8.90
CA ILE A 16 12.49 2.76 -9.12
C ILE A 16 12.68 3.12 -10.60
N VAL A 17 13.78 2.68 -11.21
CA VAL A 17 14.06 2.95 -12.64
C VAL A 17 13.00 2.34 -13.54
N GLY A 18 12.56 1.11 -13.28
CA GLY A 18 11.47 0.47 -14.02
C GLY A 18 10.15 1.23 -13.90
N ILE A 19 9.82 1.74 -12.71
CA ILE A 19 8.65 2.58 -12.48
C ILE A 19 8.75 3.89 -13.28
N ILE A 20 9.91 4.54 -13.30
CA ILE A 20 10.13 5.79 -14.04
C ILE A 20 10.01 5.56 -15.56
N ILE A 21 10.62 4.49 -16.09
CA ILE A 21 10.53 4.17 -17.52
C ILE A 21 9.09 3.83 -17.90
N GLY A 22 8.41 3.01 -17.10
CA GLY A 22 6.98 2.71 -17.31
C GLY A 22 6.12 3.98 -17.28
N TYR A 23 6.40 4.89 -16.34
CA TYR A 23 5.70 6.17 -16.21
C TYR A 23 5.88 7.08 -17.44
N ILE A 24 7.07 7.12 -18.03
CA ILE A 24 7.38 8.01 -19.17
C ILE A 24 6.86 7.43 -20.50
N PHE A 25 6.94 6.11 -20.69
CA PHE A 25 6.76 5.50 -22.02
C PHE A 25 5.46 4.73 -22.21
N VAL A 26 4.82 4.24 -21.14
CA VAL A 26 3.67 3.32 -21.24
C VAL A 26 2.34 4.04 -20.97
N PHE A 27 2.38 5.13 -20.20
CA PHE A 27 1.18 5.73 -19.67
C PHE A 27 1.00 7.18 -20.12
N ASP A 28 -0.21 7.51 -20.61
CA ASP A 28 -0.62 8.90 -20.68
C ASP A 28 -0.69 9.46 -19.25
N GLN A 29 0.13 10.45 -18.94
CA GLN A 29 0.33 10.98 -17.59
C GLN A 29 -0.99 11.32 -16.89
N LYS A 30 -1.99 11.82 -17.63
CA LYS A 30 -3.28 12.21 -17.07
C LYS A 30 -4.12 11.00 -16.66
N GLU A 31 -4.17 9.98 -17.51
CA GLU A 31 -4.94 8.76 -17.23
C GLU A 31 -4.32 7.95 -16.10
N PHE A 32 -2.99 7.88 -16.04
CA PHE A 32 -2.28 7.16 -14.99
C PHE A 32 -2.41 7.83 -13.63
N ILE A 33 -2.32 9.16 -13.54
CA ILE A 33 -2.54 9.88 -12.29
C ILE A 33 -3.99 9.70 -11.82
N ALA A 34 -4.96 9.74 -12.74
CA ALA A 34 -6.37 9.50 -12.40
C ALA A 34 -6.61 8.05 -11.93
N MET A 35 -5.99 7.07 -12.59
CA MET A 35 -6.08 5.65 -12.21
C MET A 35 -5.41 5.39 -10.85
N LEU A 36 -4.19 5.91 -10.62
CA LEU A 36 -3.53 5.83 -9.32
C LEU A 36 -4.35 6.51 -8.22
N GLY A 37 -4.90 7.69 -8.49
CA GLY A 37 -5.75 8.41 -7.54
C GLY A 37 -6.98 7.60 -7.13
N ARG A 38 -7.65 6.95 -8.08
CA ARG A 38 -8.80 6.05 -7.80
C ARG A 38 -8.38 4.84 -6.97
N LYS A 39 -7.27 4.20 -7.32
CA LYS A 39 -6.74 3.02 -6.62
C LYS A 39 -6.29 3.34 -5.19
N VAL A 40 -5.51 4.40 -5.02
CA VAL A 40 -5.04 4.87 -3.71
C VAL A 40 -6.23 5.34 -2.87
N GLY A 41 -7.19 6.05 -3.48
CA GLY A 41 -8.43 6.48 -2.83
C GLY A 41 -9.26 5.31 -2.31
N LEU A 42 -9.48 4.27 -3.13
CA LEU A 42 -10.21 3.05 -2.73
C LEU A 42 -9.49 2.29 -1.60
N CYS A 43 -8.17 2.12 -1.71
CA CYS A 43 -7.37 1.47 -0.67
C CYS A 43 -7.42 2.25 0.66
N GLY A 44 -7.28 3.58 0.58
CA GLY A 44 -7.42 4.50 1.71
C GLY A 44 -8.82 4.44 2.33
N LEU A 45 -9.88 4.40 1.51
CA LEU A 45 -11.26 4.31 1.98
C LEU A 45 -11.50 2.99 2.72
N LEU A 46 -11.06 1.86 2.17
CA LEU A 46 -11.23 0.54 2.79
C LEU A 46 -10.50 0.43 4.13
N THR A 47 -9.27 0.93 4.20
CA THR A 47 -8.48 0.94 5.44
C THR A 47 -9.07 1.90 6.48
N PHE A 48 -9.57 3.06 6.05
CA PHE A 48 -10.27 3.99 6.93
C PHE A 48 -11.57 3.40 7.49
N VAL A 49 -12.40 2.80 6.63
CA VAL A 49 -13.65 2.14 7.04
C VAL A 49 -13.37 1.02 8.03
N TRP A 50 -12.36 0.20 7.80
CA TRP A 50 -11.94 -0.82 8.77
C TRP A 50 -11.58 -0.19 10.12
N TYR A 51 -10.78 0.88 10.12
CA TYR A 51 -10.37 1.54 11.36
C TYR A 51 -11.58 2.15 12.10
N ALA A 52 -12.51 2.76 11.38
CA ALA A 52 -13.74 3.32 11.93
C ALA A 52 -14.61 2.25 12.59
N ILE A 53 -14.85 1.13 11.89
CA ILE A 53 -15.63 -0.01 12.42
C ILE A 53 -14.94 -0.62 13.63
N ARG A 54 -13.61 -0.78 13.57
CA ARG A 54 -12.84 -1.29 14.71
C ARG A 54 -12.95 -0.35 15.91
N ARG A 55 -12.81 0.95 15.70
CA ARG A 55 -12.93 1.95 16.77
C ARG A 55 -14.31 1.90 17.42
N ALA A 56 -15.36 1.72 16.63
CA ALA A 56 -16.73 1.59 17.13
C ALA A 56 -16.96 0.30 17.95
N ARG A 57 -16.34 -0.82 17.58
CA ARG A 57 -16.58 -2.12 18.24
C ARG A 57 -15.62 -2.48 19.37
N ILE A 58 -14.35 -2.11 19.23
CA ILE A 58 -13.25 -2.57 20.11
C ILE A 58 -12.60 -1.39 20.84
N GLY A 59 -12.74 -0.17 20.33
CA GLY A 59 -12.12 1.04 20.89
C GLY A 59 -10.83 1.46 20.17
N MET A 60 -10.12 2.41 20.75
CA MET A 60 -8.95 3.04 20.14
C MET A 60 -7.71 2.13 20.15
N ILE A 61 -6.94 2.17 19.06
CA ILE A 61 -5.67 1.45 18.96
C ILE A 61 -4.58 2.24 19.69
N ASN A 62 -3.90 1.59 20.64
CA ASN A 62 -2.64 2.10 21.17
C ASN A 62 -1.50 1.75 20.19
N TRP A 63 -1.11 2.72 19.36
CA TRP A 63 -0.10 2.53 18.33
C TRP A 63 1.32 2.29 18.87
N ASN A 64 1.55 2.62 20.14
CA ASN A 64 2.87 2.52 20.76
C ASN A 64 3.24 1.08 21.16
N GLU A 65 2.25 0.21 21.35
CA GLU A 65 2.47 -1.18 21.74
C GLU A 65 2.57 -2.13 20.54
N LYS A 66 3.38 -3.19 20.69
CA LYS A 66 3.40 -4.33 19.77
C LYS A 66 2.20 -5.24 20.02
N GLY A 67 1.00 -4.72 19.75
CA GLY A 67 -0.24 -5.50 19.87
C GLY A 67 -0.52 -6.36 18.63
N GLU A 68 -1.29 -7.44 18.83
CA GLU A 68 -1.69 -8.36 17.75
C GLU A 68 -2.51 -7.67 16.64
N TRP A 69 -3.12 -6.53 16.95
CA TRP A 69 -3.87 -5.70 16.00
C TRP A 69 -3.02 -5.23 14.81
N ARG A 70 -1.68 -5.15 14.93
CA ARG A 70 -0.78 -4.81 13.82
C ARG A 70 -0.81 -5.86 12.70
N LYS A 71 -0.90 -7.15 13.07
CA LYS A 71 -1.02 -8.27 12.11
C LYS A 71 -2.35 -8.17 11.36
N ILE A 72 -3.43 -7.90 12.09
CA ILE A 72 -4.77 -7.72 11.51
C ILE A 72 -4.81 -6.51 10.59
N TYR A 73 -4.21 -5.39 10.98
CA TYR A 73 -4.12 -4.19 10.15
C TYR A 73 -3.32 -4.43 8.87
N ALA A 74 -2.17 -5.11 8.97
CA ALA A 74 -1.37 -5.49 7.80
C ALA A 74 -2.14 -6.42 6.84
N LEU A 75 -2.92 -7.35 7.39
CA LEU A 75 -3.76 -8.25 6.61
C LEU A 75 -4.89 -7.51 5.89
N VAL A 76 -5.52 -6.53 6.56
CA VAL A 76 -6.53 -5.65 5.95
C VAL A 76 -5.94 -4.79 4.84
N LEU A 77 -4.75 -4.24 5.05
CA LEU A 77 -4.01 -3.52 4.01
C LEU A 77 -3.71 -4.42 2.81
N LEU A 78 -3.24 -5.65 3.05
CA LEU A 78 -2.98 -6.64 2.00
C LEU A 78 -4.24 -6.97 1.20
N ILE A 79 -5.37 -7.19 1.87
CA ILE A 79 -6.66 -7.47 1.22
C ILE A 79 -7.13 -6.25 0.42
N ALA A 80 -7.07 -5.04 1.00
CA ALA A 80 -7.44 -3.82 0.31
C ALA A 80 -6.58 -3.61 -0.95
N TYR A 81 -5.28 -3.90 -0.87
CA TYR A 81 -4.38 -3.83 -2.01
C TYR A 81 -4.69 -4.88 -3.06
N ALA A 82 -4.95 -6.13 -2.66
CA ALA A 82 -5.33 -7.21 -3.56
C ALA A 82 -6.63 -6.89 -4.33
N ILE A 83 -7.64 -6.36 -3.65
CA ILE A 83 -8.91 -5.94 -4.25
C ILE A 83 -8.68 -4.82 -5.27
N VAL A 84 -7.89 -3.80 -4.90
CA VAL A 84 -7.60 -2.64 -5.76
C VAL A 84 -6.77 -3.02 -7.00
N ILE A 85 -5.89 -4.01 -6.88
CA ILE A 85 -5.16 -4.58 -8.02
C ILE A 85 -6.09 -5.42 -8.89
N ALA A 86 -6.91 -6.29 -8.29
CA ALA A 86 -7.78 -7.20 -9.02
C ALA A 86 -8.90 -6.48 -9.79
N LEU A 87 -9.38 -5.34 -9.29
CA LEU A 87 -10.50 -4.59 -9.88
C LEU A 87 -10.12 -3.63 -11.02
N GLY A 88 -8.84 -3.54 -11.41
CA GLY A 88 -8.44 -2.82 -12.62
C GLY A 88 -8.28 -1.31 -12.46
#